data_AF-A0A8K1ZW36-F1
#
_entry.id   AF-A0A8K1ZW36-F1
#
_cell.length_a   1.000
_cell.length_b   1.000
_cell.length_c   1.000
_cell.angle_alpha   90.00
_cell.angle_beta   90.00
_cell.angle_gamma   90.00
#
_symmetry.space_group_name_H-M   'P 1'
#
loop_
_entity.id
_entity.type
_entity.pdbx_description
1 polymer ?
#
loop_
_entity_poly.entity_id
_entity_poly.type
_entity_poly.pdbx_seq_one_letter_code
_entity_poly.pdbx_strand_id
1 'polypeptide(L)'
;MPELDALLSELKGGDFQARWEAAKVLPQFGEAALEVLLRWLQDGVDEELEWFIIRILGEIHHPQSVVALVKVLETGEDDELCLLATQALARLGADQLQVLTNLLHAPQTRRYALRALSQIHHPQALEALLLVAQDPDPQIRVLTVEALSQFRDSRVLPVLRAALGDDAASVRGAAIAALGRHPNCDSDFVQKIYPHLQDIDLRVCQTTALALSRLGTPAAFQHLSACLVAPPTPAELRLSIIQALAYFNTPEVIDQFRSLLSASTLAPTSFDLPAMLEAMLKGIAQMRHPETQAKAVFLLVDWLTSPQPEFQRLKPTIVNTLGQLGHPQALPALMTLLAEPDLRLRLHVIAALKQIDSEGTYAQLQQQVDSSAPALQAGIKVALQEW
;
A
#
# COMPACT_ATOMS: atom_id res chain seq x y z
N MET A 1 -15.92 -15.96 44.83
CA MET A 1 -14.59 -16.60 44.71
C MET A 1 -13.59 -15.47 44.77
N PRO A 2 -12.78 -15.33 45.83
CA PRO A 2 -12.14 -14.06 46.18
C PRO A 2 -11.24 -13.47 45.08
N GLU A 3 -10.59 -14.32 44.29
CA GLU A 3 -9.78 -13.89 43.14
C GLU A 3 -10.63 -13.34 41.99
N LEU A 4 -11.71 -14.03 41.62
CA LEU A 4 -12.67 -13.54 40.63
C LEU A 4 -13.31 -12.21 41.08
N ASP A 5 -13.69 -12.11 42.36
CA ASP A 5 -14.31 -10.91 42.91
C ASP A 5 -13.34 -9.70 42.88
N ALA A 6 -12.05 -9.94 43.12
CA ALA A 6 -11.01 -8.92 43.00
C ALA A 6 -10.81 -8.46 41.55
N LEU A 7 -10.67 -9.40 40.61
CA LEU A 7 -10.50 -9.08 39.18
C LEU A 7 -11.72 -8.34 38.60
N LEU A 8 -12.92 -8.70 39.00
CA LEU A 8 -14.15 -7.98 38.63
C LEU A 8 -14.15 -6.55 39.20
N SER A 9 -13.67 -6.36 40.44
CA SER A 9 -13.54 -5.03 41.02
C SER A 9 -12.51 -4.18 40.27
N GLU A 10 -11.37 -4.75 39.88
CA GLU A 10 -10.36 -4.08 39.06
C GLU A 10 -10.88 -3.74 37.67
N LEU A 11 -11.61 -4.66 37.03
CA LEU A 11 -12.23 -4.41 35.73
C LEU A 11 -13.23 -3.25 35.80
N LYS A 12 -14.03 -3.16 36.87
CA LYS A 12 -15.07 -2.13 36.99
C LYS A 12 -14.51 -0.76 37.36
N GLY A 13 -13.58 -0.70 38.31
CA GLY A 13 -13.12 0.56 38.93
C GLY A 13 -11.65 0.91 38.74
N GLY A 14 -10.86 0.03 38.13
CA GLY A 14 -9.44 0.26 37.88
C GLY A 14 -9.17 1.19 36.70
N ASP A 15 -7.92 1.63 36.59
CA ASP A 15 -7.43 2.32 35.39
C ASP A 15 -7.29 1.35 34.21
N PHE A 16 -7.01 1.89 33.01
CA PHE A 16 -6.90 1.09 31.80
C PHE A 16 -5.93 -0.09 31.93
N GLN A 17 -4.80 0.11 32.63
CA GLN A 17 -3.79 -0.93 32.82
C GLN A 17 -4.32 -2.05 33.74
N ALA A 18 -4.97 -1.70 34.84
CA ALA A 18 -5.59 -2.68 35.73
C ALA A 18 -6.72 -3.45 35.04
N ARG A 19 -7.59 -2.76 34.30
CA ARG A 19 -8.64 -3.38 33.48
C ARG A 19 -8.06 -4.36 32.46
N TRP A 20 -6.95 -3.99 31.82
CA TRP A 20 -6.27 -4.82 30.85
C TRP A 20 -5.67 -6.09 31.47
N GLU A 21 -5.03 -6.00 32.63
CA GLU A 21 -4.51 -7.18 33.33
C GLU A 21 -5.64 -8.09 33.81
N ALA A 22 -6.73 -7.51 34.35
CA ALA A 22 -7.90 -8.28 34.75
C ALA A 22 -8.53 -9.02 33.55
N ALA A 23 -8.69 -8.34 32.41
CA ALA A 23 -9.29 -8.90 31.20
C ALA A 23 -8.53 -10.10 30.62
N LYS A 24 -7.21 -10.24 30.86
CA LYS A 24 -6.43 -11.41 30.43
C LYS A 24 -6.74 -12.67 31.24
N VAL A 25 -7.14 -12.50 32.51
CA VAL A 25 -7.29 -13.61 33.47
C VAL A 25 -8.75 -14.02 33.60
N LEU A 26 -9.69 -13.07 33.53
CA LEU A 26 -11.12 -13.31 33.64
C LEU A 26 -11.69 -14.43 32.76
N PRO A 27 -11.23 -14.66 31.51
CA PRO A 27 -11.71 -15.78 30.69
C PRO A 27 -11.52 -17.16 31.34
N GLN A 28 -10.50 -17.34 32.19
CA GLN A 28 -10.19 -18.61 32.86
C GLN A 28 -11.27 -19.03 33.86
N PHE A 29 -12.11 -18.10 34.31
CA PHE A 29 -13.22 -18.36 35.24
C PHE A 29 -14.51 -18.80 34.53
N GLY A 30 -14.52 -18.83 33.19
CA GLY A 30 -15.61 -19.39 32.39
C GLY A 30 -16.98 -18.82 32.74
N GLU A 31 -17.95 -19.70 33.02
CA GLU A 31 -19.36 -19.35 33.29
C GLU A 31 -19.52 -18.38 34.48
N ALA A 32 -18.69 -18.50 35.52
CA ALA A 32 -18.78 -17.65 36.70
C ALA A 32 -18.45 -16.17 36.40
N ALA A 33 -17.44 -15.92 35.56
CA ALA A 33 -17.17 -14.56 35.08
C ALA A 33 -18.26 -14.11 34.10
N LEU A 34 -18.67 -15.00 33.19
CA LEU A 34 -19.66 -14.72 32.16
C LEU A 34 -20.97 -14.18 32.73
N GLU A 35 -21.54 -14.83 33.75
CA GLU A 35 -22.80 -14.40 34.37
C GLU A 35 -22.75 -12.95 34.89
N VAL A 36 -21.63 -12.54 35.48
CA VAL A 36 -21.45 -11.18 36.02
C VAL A 36 -21.30 -10.17 34.88
N LEU A 37 -20.47 -10.49 33.89
CA LEU A 37 -20.22 -9.63 32.74
C LEU A 37 -21.49 -9.39 31.90
N LEU A 38 -22.29 -10.43 31.69
CA LEU A 38 -23.58 -10.32 31.00
C LEU A 38 -24.58 -9.45 31.76
N ARG A 39 -24.59 -9.55 33.09
CA ARG A 39 -25.44 -8.69 33.93
C ARG A 39 -25.03 -7.22 33.79
N TRP A 40 -23.74 -6.92 33.79
CA TRP A 40 -23.26 -5.55 33.61
C TRP A 40 -23.63 -4.97 32.25
N LEU A 41 -23.52 -5.73 31.16
CA LEU A 41 -23.99 -5.28 29.85
C LEU A 41 -25.50 -5.00 29.84
N GLN A 42 -26.30 -5.76 30.59
CA GLN A 42 -27.74 -5.51 30.70
C GLN A 42 -28.07 -4.27 31.55
N ASP A 43 -27.30 -4.02 32.61
CA ASP A 43 -27.48 -2.89 33.52
C ASP A 43 -27.07 -1.55 32.87
N GLY A 44 -26.31 -1.59 31.78
CA GLY A 44 -25.72 -0.43 31.12
C GLY A 44 -24.42 -0.01 31.81
N VAL A 45 -23.33 -0.01 31.04
CA VAL A 45 -21.98 0.39 31.49
C VAL A 45 -21.44 1.49 30.59
N ASP A 46 -20.34 2.13 31.01
CA ASP A 46 -19.59 3.03 30.14
C ASP A 46 -18.96 2.29 28.95
N GLU A 47 -18.73 3.03 27.86
CA GLU A 47 -18.18 2.50 26.59
C GLU A 47 -16.84 1.77 26.79
N GLU A 48 -15.98 2.27 27.69
CA GLU A 48 -14.68 1.65 27.96
C GLU A 48 -14.85 0.29 28.65
N LEU A 49 -15.72 0.20 29.65
CA LEU A 49 -16.02 -1.07 30.31
C LEU A 49 -16.73 -2.04 29.35
N GLU A 50 -17.64 -1.55 28.50
CA GLU A 50 -18.29 -2.36 27.46
C GLU A 50 -17.26 -2.97 26.50
N TRP A 51 -16.28 -2.17 26.06
CA TRP A 51 -15.17 -2.63 25.23
C TRP A 51 -14.43 -3.81 25.87
N PHE A 52 -14.04 -3.69 27.16
CA PHE A 52 -13.35 -4.79 27.84
C PHE A 52 -14.23 -6.02 27.99
N ILE A 53 -15.52 -5.85 28.29
CA ILE A 53 -16.46 -6.97 28.42
C ILE A 53 -16.56 -7.72 27.08
N ILE A 54 -16.81 -7.04 25.96
CA ILE A 54 -16.90 -7.64 24.62
C ILE A 54 -15.63 -8.44 24.29
N ARG A 55 -14.45 -7.87 24.61
CA ARG A 55 -13.18 -8.55 24.42
C ARG A 55 -13.09 -9.85 25.22
N ILE A 56 -13.45 -9.81 26.50
CA ILE A 56 -13.43 -10.99 27.39
C ILE A 56 -14.41 -12.06 26.89
N LEU A 57 -15.60 -11.68 26.45
CA LEU A 57 -16.59 -12.60 25.88
C LEU A 57 -16.06 -13.35 24.66
N GLY A 58 -15.20 -12.72 23.85
CA GLY A 58 -14.52 -13.37 22.72
C GLY A 58 -13.45 -14.41 23.09
N GLU A 59 -13.10 -14.52 24.38
CA GLU A 59 -12.16 -15.51 24.92
C GLU A 59 -12.89 -16.58 25.77
N ILE A 60 -14.18 -16.38 26.08
CA ILE A 60 -15.02 -17.36 26.79
C ILE A 60 -15.85 -18.15 25.77
N HIS A 61 -15.45 -19.40 25.50
CA HIS A 61 -16.15 -20.32 24.61
C HIS A 61 -17.48 -20.84 25.21
N HIS A 62 -18.50 -19.97 25.25
CA HIS A 62 -19.83 -20.28 25.76
C HIS A 62 -20.94 -19.75 24.84
N PRO A 63 -22.07 -20.46 24.66
CA PRO A 63 -23.16 -20.02 23.80
C PRO A 63 -23.73 -18.65 24.17
N GLN A 64 -23.78 -18.30 25.46
CA GLN A 64 -24.25 -16.98 25.89
C GLN A 64 -23.28 -15.85 25.52
N SER A 65 -21.97 -16.12 25.43
CA SER A 65 -21.01 -15.14 24.89
C SER A 65 -21.37 -14.81 23.44
N VAL A 66 -21.66 -15.83 22.63
CA VAL A 66 -22.07 -15.65 21.22
C VAL A 66 -23.36 -14.83 21.13
N VAL A 67 -24.38 -15.16 21.93
CA VAL A 67 -25.66 -14.43 21.94
C VAL A 67 -25.46 -12.96 22.32
N ALA A 68 -24.63 -12.68 23.32
CA ALA A 68 -24.34 -11.30 23.73
C ALA A 68 -23.60 -10.51 22.63
N LEU A 69 -22.59 -11.11 22.02
CA LEU A 69 -21.83 -10.49 20.93
C LEU A 69 -22.71 -10.24 19.70
N VAL A 70 -23.60 -11.18 19.36
CA VAL A 70 -24.59 -11.01 18.27
C VAL A 70 -25.51 -9.84 18.56
N LYS A 71 -26.01 -9.73 19.81
CA LYS A 71 -26.86 -8.60 20.21
C LYS A 71 -26.16 -7.26 20.03
N VAL A 72 -24.86 -7.17 20.37
CA VAL A 72 -24.06 -5.96 20.10
C VAL A 72 -24.06 -5.62 18.61
N LEU A 73 -23.90 -6.60 17.72
CA LEU A 73 -23.95 -6.35 16.28
C LEU A 73 -25.33 -5.94 15.76
N GLU A 74 -26.41 -6.38 16.42
CA GLU A 74 -27.79 -6.11 16.01
C GLU A 74 -28.31 -4.75 16.49
N THR A 75 -27.92 -4.33 17.71
CA THR A 75 -28.45 -3.13 18.37
C THR A 75 -27.42 -2.05 18.64
N GLY A 76 -26.13 -2.32 18.41
CA GLY A 76 -25.05 -1.38 18.67
C GLY A 76 -25.09 -0.20 17.71
N GLU A 77 -25.02 1.01 18.26
CA GLU A 77 -24.88 2.26 17.49
C GLU A 77 -23.41 2.60 17.22
N ASP A 78 -22.51 2.16 18.10
CA ASP A 78 -21.07 2.37 17.98
C ASP A 78 -20.42 1.33 17.04
N ASP A 79 -19.86 1.82 15.93
CA ASP A 79 -19.17 0.99 14.94
C ASP A 79 -17.90 0.34 15.50
N GLU A 80 -17.20 0.99 16.44
CA GLU A 80 -15.99 0.45 17.07
C GLU A 80 -16.31 -0.76 17.94
N LEU A 81 -17.36 -0.67 18.77
CA LEU A 81 -17.83 -1.80 19.57
C LEU A 81 -18.36 -2.95 18.70
N CYS A 82 -19.06 -2.65 17.60
CA CYS A 82 -19.49 -3.68 16.66
C CYS A 82 -18.30 -4.36 15.96
N LEU A 83 -17.27 -3.60 15.58
CA LEU A 83 -16.03 -4.15 15.03
C LEU A 83 -15.30 -5.03 16.05
N LEU A 84 -15.29 -4.65 17.32
CA LEU A 84 -14.73 -5.47 18.38
C LEU A 84 -15.52 -6.76 18.58
N ALA A 85 -16.86 -6.68 18.61
CA ALA A 85 -17.72 -7.86 18.71
C ALA A 85 -17.55 -8.80 17.51
N THR A 86 -17.32 -8.24 16.31
CA THR A 86 -16.98 -9.00 15.11
C THR A 86 -15.68 -9.81 15.29
N GLN A 87 -14.63 -9.17 15.79
CA GLN A 87 -13.34 -9.82 16.05
C GLN A 87 -13.46 -10.87 17.18
N ALA A 88 -14.25 -10.58 18.21
CA ALA A 88 -14.54 -11.51 19.30
C ALA A 88 -15.24 -12.77 18.77
N LEU A 89 -16.28 -12.62 17.93
CA LEU A 89 -16.95 -13.76 17.29
C LEU A 89 -16.02 -14.56 16.38
N ALA A 90 -15.16 -13.90 15.61
CA ALA A 90 -14.16 -14.57 14.78
C ALA A 90 -13.14 -15.38 15.60
N ARG A 91 -12.74 -14.84 16.77
CA ARG A 91 -11.79 -15.49 17.69
C ARG A 91 -12.38 -16.77 18.32
N LEU A 92 -13.69 -16.79 18.58
CA LEU A 92 -14.36 -17.99 19.09
C LEU A 92 -14.30 -19.18 18.09
N GLY A 93 -14.11 -18.90 16.80
CA GLY A 93 -13.73 -19.88 15.80
C GLY A 93 -14.89 -20.40 14.94
N ALA A 94 -14.73 -21.61 14.43
CA ALA A 94 -15.59 -22.19 13.40
C ALA A 94 -16.98 -22.65 13.92
N ASP A 95 -17.16 -22.83 15.23
CA ASP A 95 -18.45 -23.27 15.80
C ASP A 95 -19.56 -22.21 15.60
N GLN A 96 -19.18 -20.98 15.29
CA GLN A 96 -20.04 -19.80 15.16
C GLN A 96 -20.43 -19.55 13.70
N LEU A 97 -19.97 -20.39 12.76
CA LEU A 97 -20.21 -20.18 11.32
C LEU A 97 -21.69 -20.13 10.96
N GLN A 98 -22.53 -20.97 11.58
CA GLN A 98 -23.98 -20.91 11.32
C GLN A 98 -24.59 -19.60 11.79
N VAL A 99 -24.17 -19.11 12.96
CA VAL A 99 -24.64 -17.82 13.51
C VAL A 99 -24.20 -16.67 12.62
N LEU A 100 -22.92 -16.63 12.24
CA LEU A 100 -22.39 -15.60 11.35
C LEU A 100 -23.02 -15.66 9.95
N THR A 101 -23.32 -16.85 9.43
CA THR A 101 -24.04 -17.00 8.15
C THR A 101 -25.45 -16.41 8.25
N ASN A 102 -26.16 -16.63 9.35
CA ASN A 102 -27.49 -16.06 9.55
C ASN A 102 -27.45 -14.52 9.57
N LEU A 103 -26.39 -13.94 10.15
CA LEU A 103 -26.19 -12.49 10.18
C LEU A 103 -25.95 -11.87 8.79
N LEU A 104 -25.64 -12.65 7.75
CA LEU A 104 -25.57 -12.13 6.38
C LEU A 104 -26.94 -11.69 5.84
N HIS A 105 -28.03 -12.21 6.39
CA HIS A 105 -29.37 -11.91 5.89
C HIS A 105 -29.90 -10.54 6.31
N ALA A 106 -29.38 -9.96 7.41
CA ALA A 106 -29.84 -8.69 7.94
C ALA A 106 -28.91 -7.52 7.53
N PRO A 107 -29.41 -6.44 6.90
CA PRO A 107 -28.56 -5.37 6.35
C PRO A 107 -27.60 -4.74 7.36
N GLN A 108 -28.04 -4.54 8.61
CA GLN A 108 -27.28 -3.90 9.67
C GLN A 108 -26.09 -4.75 10.17
N THR A 109 -26.22 -6.08 10.13
CA THR A 109 -25.19 -7.03 10.62
C THR A 109 -24.34 -7.61 9.49
N ARG A 110 -24.81 -7.55 8.24
CA ARG A 110 -24.16 -8.19 7.08
C ARG A 110 -22.69 -7.82 6.91
N ARG A 111 -22.33 -6.54 7.05
CA ARG A 111 -20.93 -6.08 6.93
C ARG A 111 -20.02 -6.69 8.00
N TYR A 112 -20.54 -6.87 9.21
CA TYR A 112 -19.79 -7.46 10.33
C TYR A 112 -19.66 -8.96 10.15
N ALA A 113 -20.74 -9.63 9.75
CA ALA A 113 -20.72 -11.04 9.40
C ALA A 113 -19.68 -11.37 8.32
N LEU A 114 -19.63 -10.60 7.24
CA LEU A 114 -18.61 -10.73 6.19
C LEU A 114 -17.19 -10.64 6.75
N ARG A 115 -16.92 -9.65 7.61
CA ARG A 115 -15.61 -9.45 8.24
C ARG A 115 -15.25 -10.62 9.15
N ALA A 116 -16.15 -11.09 10.01
CA ALA A 116 -15.91 -12.23 10.88
C ALA A 116 -15.65 -13.52 10.09
N LEU A 117 -16.48 -13.81 9.09
CA LEU A 117 -16.34 -14.99 8.22
C LEU A 117 -14.99 -15.00 7.48
N SER A 118 -14.50 -13.83 7.03
CA SER A 118 -13.20 -13.74 6.36
C SER A 118 -12.02 -14.10 7.28
N GLN A 119 -12.11 -13.78 8.58
CA GLN A 119 -11.06 -14.05 9.57
C GLN A 119 -11.00 -15.51 10.03
N ILE A 120 -12.12 -16.25 9.99
CA ILE A 120 -12.19 -17.64 10.46
C ILE A 120 -11.47 -18.61 9.49
N HIS A 121 -11.28 -18.23 8.22
CA HIS A 121 -10.57 -19.02 7.20
C HIS A 121 -11.01 -20.50 7.09
N HIS A 122 -12.29 -20.78 7.26
CA HIS A 122 -12.88 -22.13 7.21
C HIS A 122 -13.61 -22.40 5.88
N PRO A 123 -13.64 -23.65 5.36
CA PRO A 123 -14.35 -23.97 4.10
C PRO A 123 -15.83 -23.58 4.08
N GLN A 124 -16.55 -23.74 5.19
CA GLN A 124 -17.96 -23.30 5.29
C GLN A 124 -18.09 -21.77 5.31
N ALA A 125 -17.08 -21.04 5.81
CA ALA A 125 -17.07 -19.58 5.70
C ALA A 125 -16.97 -19.15 4.25
N LEU A 126 -16.14 -19.83 3.45
CA LEU A 126 -16.07 -19.61 2.01
C LEU A 126 -17.42 -19.88 1.33
N GLU A 127 -18.12 -20.97 1.69
CA GLU A 127 -19.47 -21.23 1.16
C GLU A 127 -20.43 -20.08 1.46
N ALA A 128 -20.45 -19.57 2.70
CA ALA A 128 -21.27 -18.43 3.09
C ALA A 128 -20.90 -17.15 2.31
N LEU A 129 -19.60 -16.86 2.14
CA LEU A 129 -19.12 -15.69 1.39
C LEU A 129 -19.49 -15.77 -0.09
N LEU A 130 -19.48 -16.96 -0.70
CA LEU A 130 -19.86 -17.14 -2.10
C LEU A 130 -21.34 -16.82 -2.36
N LEU A 131 -22.22 -17.01 -1.37
CA LEU A 131 -23.65 -16.72 -1.50
C LEU A 131 -23.96 -15.22 -1.62
N VAL A 132 -23.08 -14.36 -1.11
CA VAL A 132 -23.26 -12.90 -1.06
C VAL A 132 -22.45 -12.15 -2.13
N ALA A 133 -21.82 -12.88 -3.05
CA ALA A 133 -21.04 -12.30 -4.15
C ALA A 133 -21.86 -11.44 -5.12
N GLN A 134 -23.18 -11.67 -5.20
CA GLN A 134 -24.11 -10.94 -6.06
C GLN A 134 -25.09 -10.08 -5.25
N ASP A 135 -24.69 -9.64 -4.06
CA ASP A 135 -25.56 -8.82 -3.21
C ASP A 135 -25.99 -7.52 -3.93
N PRO A 136 -27.25 -7.06 -3.78
CA PRO A 136 -27.70 -5.82 -4.40
C PRO A 136 -26.89 -4.59 -3.96
N ASP A 137 -26.35 -4.57 -2.73
CA ASP A 137 -25.54 -3.47 -2.23
C ASP A 137 -24.08 -3.58 -2.74
N PRO A 138 -23.57 -2.60 -3.51
CA PRO A 138 -22.19 -2.59 -3.97
C PRO A 138 -21.14 -2.62 -2.85
N GLN A 139 -21.43 -2.05 -1.68
CA GLN A 139 -20.50 -2.07 -0.55
C GLN A 139 -20.31 -3.50 -0.01
N ILE A 140 -21.40 -4.27 0.03
CA ILE A 140 -21.36 -5.68 0.42
C ILE A 140 -20.62 -6.50 -0.63
N ARG A 141 -20.81 -6.22 -1.92
CA ARG A 141 -20.03 -6.87 -2.99
C ARG A 141 -18.53 -6.58 -2.87
N VAL A 142 -18.13 -5.33 -2.58
CA VAL A 142 -16.73 -4.97 -2.31
C VAL A 142 -16.16 -5.79 -1.17
N LEU A 143 -16.82 -5.76 0.00
CA LEU A 143 -16.39 -6.52 1.17
C LEU A 143 -16.31 -8.02 0.90
N THR A 144 -17.22 -8.55 0.10
CA THR A 144 -17.22 -9.95 -0.31
C THR A 144 -16.03 -10.28 -1.20
N VAL A 145 -15.73 -9.44 -2.20
CA VAL A 145 -14.56 -9.59 -3.07
C VAL A 145 -13.26 -9.54 -2.26
N GLU A 146 -13.15 -8.61 -1.32
CA GLU A 146 -11.99 -8.50 -0.43
C GLU A 146 -11.85 -9.72 0.48
N ALA A 147 -12.95 -10.18 1.08
CA ALA A 147 -12.98 -11.37 1.93
C ALA A 147 -12.56 -12.62 1.14
N LEU A 148 -13.16 -12.85 -0.02
CA LEU A 148 -12.86 -14.00 -0.89
C LEU A 148 -11.39 -14.01 -1.35
N SER A 149 -10.79 -12.83 -1.57
CA SER A 149 -9.38 -12.72 -2.00
C SER A 149 -8.37 -13.30 -1.01
N GLN A 150 -8.77 -13.51 0.24
CA GLN A 150 -7.94 -14.11 1.29
C GLN A 150 -7.93 -15.65 1.23
N PHE A 151 -8.88 -16.24 0.50
CA PHE A 151 -8.99 -17.69 0.33
C PHE A 151 -8.22 -18.15 -0.90
N ARG A 152 -7.42 -19.21 -0.75
CA ARG A 152 -6.65 -19.84 -1.85
C ARG A 152 -7.45 -20.96 -2.56
N ASP A 153 -8.77 -20.84 -2.59
CA ASP A 153 -9.66 -21.83 -3.21
C ASP A 153 -9.93 -21.46 -4.68
N SER A 154 -9.85 -22.45 -5.57
CA SER A 154 -10.09 -22.27 -7.00
C SER A 154 -11.47 -21.68 -7.34
N ARG A 155 -12.48 -21.87 -6.48
CA ARG A 155 -13.83 -21.31 -6.62
C ARG A 155 -13.88 -19.79 -6.49
N VAL A 156 -12.86 -19.16 -5.91
CA VAL A 156 -12.77 -17.69 -5.76
C VAL A 156 -12.51 -17.01 -7.11
N LEU A 157 -11.67 -17.60 -7.95
CA LEU A 157 -11.23 -16.96 -9.20
C LEU A 157 -12.38 -16.62 -10.16
N PRO A 158 -13.37 -17.50 -10.40
CA PRO A 158 -14.55 -17.14 -11.18
C PRO A 158 -15.30 -15.92 -10.65
N VAL A 159 -15.43 -15.79 -9.33
CA VAL A 159 -16.13 -14.66 -8.69
C VAL A 159 -15.36 -13.36 -8.88
N LEU A 160 -14.06 -13.37 -8.63
CA LEU A 160 -13.22 -12.20 -8.84
C LEU A 160 -13.20 -11.77 -10.31
N ARG A 161 -13.17 -12.74 -11.24
CA ARG A 161 -13.24 -12.46 -12.69
C ARG A 161 -14.58 -11.86 -13.10
N ALA A 162 -15.69 -12.33 -12.54
CA ALA A 162 -17.01 -11.74 -12.79
C ALA A 162 -17.10 -10.29 -12.28
N ALA A 163 -16.52 -10.02 -11.10
CA ALA A 163 -16.52 -8.70 -10.47
C ALA A 163 -15.73 -7.63 -11.25
N LEU A 164 -14.87 -8.01 -12.20
CA LEU A 164 -14.25 -7.08 -13.15
C LEU A 164 -15.30 -6.35 -14.00
N GLY A 165 -16.42 -6.99 -14.30
CA GLY A 165 -17.51 -6.42 -15.11
C GLY A 165 -18.65 -5.78 -14.29
N ASP A 166 -18.47 -5.56 -12.99
CA ASP A 166 -19.52 -5.02 -12.13
C ASP A 166 -19.89 -3.57 -12.50
N ASP A 167 -21.17 -3.21 -12.34
CA ASP A 167 -21.66 -1.84 -12.60
C ASP A 167 -20.98 -0.81 -11.68
N ALA A 168 -20.68 -1.19 -10.43
CA ALA A 168 -20.06 -0.32 -9.46
C ALA A 168 -18.53 -0.33 -9.62
N ALA A 169 -17.96 0.87 -9.84
CA ALA A 169 -16.51 1.06 -9.97
C ALA A 169 -15.72 0.55 -8.76
N SER A 170 -16.27 0.69 -7.55
CA SER A 170 -15.63 0.18 -6.33
C SER A 170 -15.46 -1.34 -6.35
N VAL A 171 -16.43 -2.09 -6.89
CA VAL A 171 -16.37 -3.55 -7.01
C VAL A 171 -15.34 -3.95 -8.07
N ARG A 172 -15.33 -3.27 -9.22
CA ARG A 172 -14.30 -3.48 -10.26
C ARG A 172 -12.90 -3.25 -9.72
N GLY A 173 -12.68 -2.14 -9.01
CA GLY A 173 -11.40 -1.81 -8.37
C GLY A 173 -10.96 -2.87 -7.35
N ALA A 174 -11.88 -3.32 -6.48
CA ALA A 174 -11.62 -4.39 -5.52
C ALA A 174 -11.22 -5.71 -6.22
N ALA A 175 -11.91 -6.06 -7.32
CA ALA A 175 -11.62 -7.25 -8.10
C ALA A 175 -10.23 -7.21 -8.74
N ILE A 176 -9.85 -6.07 -9.33
CA ILE A 176 -8.52 -5.85 -9.93
C ILE A 176 -7.43 -5.95 -8.85
N ALA A 177 -7.64 -5.33 -7.69
CA ALA A 177 -6.69 -5.37 -6.58
C ALA A 177 -6.56 -6.78 -5.96
N ALA A 178 -7.65 -7.52 -5.88
CA ALA A 178 -7.68 -8.90 -5.41
C ALA A 178 -6.93 -9.82 -6.37
N LEU A 179 -7.27 -9.77 -7.66
CA LEU A 179 -6.62 -10.59 -8.66
C LEU A 179 -5.14 -10.23 -8.81
N GLY A 180 -4.76 -8.95 -8.82
CA GLY A 180 -3.35 -8.53 -8.90
C GLY A 180 -2.46 -8.98 -7.73
N ARG A 181 -3.04 -9.46 -6.62
CA ARG A 181 -2.32 -10.08 -5.49
C ARG A 181 -2.44 -11.60 -5.47
N HIS A 182 -3.26 -12.18 -6.33
CA HIS A 182 -3.53 -13.61 -6.31
C HIS A 182 -2.34 -14.40 -6.88
N PRO A 183 -1.83 -15.43 -6.17
CA PRO A 183 -0.61 -16.13 -6.57
C PRO A 183 -0.75 -16.93 -7.88
N ASN A 184 -1.96 -17.39 -8.23
CA ASN A 184 -2.22 -18.16 -9.44
C ASN A 184 -2.71 -17.30 -10.61
N CYS A 185 -2.17 -16.09 -10.78
CA CYS A 185 -2.46 -15.31 -11.98
C CYS A 185 -1.80 -15.95 -13.19
N ASP A 186 -2.61 -16.39 -14.14
CA ASP A 186 -2.17 -16.90 -15.44
C ASP A 186 -1.77 -15.74 -16.37
N SER A 187 -1.03 -16.03 -17.45
CA SER A 187 -0.71 -15.02 -18.48
C SER A 187 -1.96 -14.40 -19.11
N ASP A 188 -3.06 -15.15 -19.14
CA ASP A 188 -4.40 -14.72 -19.55
C ASP A 188 -4.96 -13.59 -18.66
N PHE A 189 -4.46 -13.46 -17.42
CA PHE A 189 -4.89 -12.41 -16.51
C PHE A 189 -4.60 -11.00 -17.04
N VAL A 190 -3.42 -10.78 -17.64
CA VAL A 190 -3.06 -9.47 -18.25
C VAL A 190 -4.10 -9.07 -19.30
N GLN A 191 -4.51 -10.02 -20.15
CA GLN A 191 -5.50 -9.79 -21.21
C GLN A 191 -6.87 -9.39 -20.67
N LYS A 192 -7.23 -9.86 -19.48
CA LYS A 192 -8.51 -9.55 -18.84
C LYS A 192 -8.52 -8.21 -18.12
N ILE A 193 -7.39 -7.78 -17.53
CA ILE A 193 -7.36 -6.54 -16.75
C ILE A 193 -6.90 -5.31 -17.53
N TYR A 194 -6.05 -5.45 -18.56
CA TYR A 194 -5.57 -4.26 -19.29
C TYR A 194 -6.68 -3.36 -19.86
N PRO A 195 -7.87 -3.86 -20.29
CA PRO A 195 -8.94 -2.98 -20.78
C PRO A 195 -9.40 -1.97 -19.73
N HIS A 196 -9.26 -2.28 -18.44
CA HIS A 196 -9.62 -1.39 -17.33
C HIS A 196 -8.66 -0.21 -17.13
N LEU A 197 -7.56 -0.12 -17.90
CA LEU A 197 -6.79 1.13 -18.03
C LEU A 197 -7.63 2.25 -18.68
N GLN A 198 -8.72 1.90 -19.35
CA GLN A 198 -9.66 2.81 -20.00
C GLN A 198 -11.03 2.82 -19.31
N ASP A 199 -11.09 2.45 -18.03
CA ASP A 199 -12.30 2.52 -17.24
C ASP A 199 -12.80 3.98 -17.10
N ILE A 200 -14.11 4.14 -16.89
CA ILE A 200 -14.74 5.46 -16.69
C ILE A 200 -14.30 6.05 -15.35
N ASP A 201 -14.09 5.21 -14.33
CA ASP A 201 -13.61 5.65 -13.02
C ASP A 201 -12.07 5.61 -12.98
N LEU A 202 -11.47 6.78 -12.78
CA LEU A 202 -10.02 6.95 -12.73
C LEU A 202 -9.34 6.05 -11.68
N ARG A 203 -9.98 5.77 -10.54
CA ARG A 203 -9.41 4.91 -9.49
C ARG A 203 -9.30 3.47 -9.97
N VAL A 204 -10.22 3.02 -10.81
CA VAL A 204 -10.15 1.70 -11.44
C VAL A 204 -8.96 1.65 -12.41
N CYS A 205 -8.75 2.70 -13.22
CA CYS A 205 -7.58 2.79 -14.09
C CYS A 205 -6.26 2.76 -13.31
N GLN A 206 -6.16 3.53 -12.22
CA GLN A 206 -4.97 3.57 -11.37
C GLN A 206 -4.71 2.22 -10.68
N THR A 207 -5.77 1.57 -10.19
CA THR A 207 -5.67 0.22 -9.59
C THR A 207 -5.23 -0.81 -10.61
N THR A 208 -5.71 -0.68 -11.86
CA THR A 208 -5.26 -1.52 -12.99
C THR A 208 -3.78 -1.34 -13.28
N ALA A 209 -3.30 -0.08 -13.30
CA ALA A 209 -1.89 0.20 -13.52
C ALA A 209 -0.99 -0.46 -12.45
N LEU A 210 -1.40 -0.38 -11.19
CA LEU A 210 -0.71 -1.03 -10.07
C LEU A 210 -0.78 -2.56 -10.13
N ALA A 211 -1.92 -3.13 -10.52
CA ALA A 211 -2.05 -4.58 -10.67
C ALA A 211 -1.13 -5.09 -11.80
N LEU A 212 -1.10 -4.40 -12.94
CA LEU A 212 -0.23 -4.73 -14.07
C LEU A 212 1.26 -4.63 -13.71
N SER A 213 1.67 -3.63 -12.92
CA SER A 213 3.07 -3.54 -12.48
C SER A 213 3.47 -4.67 -11.55
N ARG A 214 2.58 -5.09 -10.63
CA ARG A 214 2.82 -6.23 -9.74
C ARG A 214 3.01 -7.54 -10.49
N LEU A 215 2.33 -7.72 -11.63
CA LEU A 215 2.51 -8.90 -12.48
C LEU A 215 3.90 -8.93 -13.12
N GLY A 216 4.50 -7.77 -13.40
CA GLY A 216 5.88 -7.67 -13.91
C GLY A 216 6.11 -8.33 -15.28
N THR A 217 5.05 -8.67 -16.02
CA THR A 217 5.20 -9.39 -17.31
C THR A 217 5.51 -8.41 -18.46
N PRO A 218 6.22 -8.85 -19.52
CA PRO A 218 6.47 -8.02 -20.70
C PRO A 218 5.18 -7.48 -21.35
N ALA A 219 4.10 -8.27 -21.36
CA ALA A 219 2.80 -7.84 -21.85
C ALA A 219 2.22 -6.70 -21.01
N ALA A 220 2.29 -6.79 -19.68
CA ALA A 220 1.84 -5.72 -18.78
C ALA A 220 2.64 -4.42 -19.02
N PHE A 221 3.95 -4.52 -19.20
CA PHE A 221 4.80 -3.38 -19.55
C PHE A 221 4.36 -2.72 -20.87
N GLN A 222 4.08 -3.53 -21.89
CA GLN A 222 3.64 -3.02 -23.20
C GLN A 222 2.30 -2.28 -23.11
N HIS A 223 1.31 -2.83 -22.40
CA HIS A 223 0.01 -2.19 -22.24
C HIS A 223 0.09 -0.88 -21.44
N LEU A 224 0.91 -0.83 -20.38
CA LEU A 224 1.16 0.39 -19.62
C LEU A 224 1.84 1.46 -20.48
N SER A 225 2.90 1.08 -21.20
CA SER A 225 3.64 1.98 -22.09
C SER A 225 2.75 2.55 -23.20
N ALA A 226 1.88 1.74 -23.80
CA ALA A 226 0.92 2.18 -24.81
C ALA A 226 -0.12 3.15 -24.23
N CYS A 227 -0.64 2.86 -23.03
CA CYS A 227 -1.62 3.73 -22.36
C CYS A 227 -1.00 5.08 -21.95
N LEU A 228 0.27 5.10 -21.53
CA LEU A 228 0.96 6.31 -21.10
C LEU A 228 0.99 7.39 -22.21
N VAL A 229 1.24 6.98 -23.45
CA VAL A 229 1.37 7.87 -24.61
C VAL A 229 0.05 8.09 -25.34
N ALA A 230 -1.02 7.39 -24.97
CA ALA A 230 -2.30 7.53 -25.64
C ALA A 230 -2.89 8.95 -25.39
N PRO A 231 -3.43 9.61 -26.44
CA PRO A 231 -4.02 10.94 -26.31
C PRO A 231 -5.13 11.09 -25.25
N PRO A 232 -6.06 10.11 -25.05
CA PRO A 232 -7.14 10.28 -24.08
C PRO A 232 -6.71 10.09 -22.62
N THR A 233 -5.46 9.74 -22.34
CA THR A 233 -5.00 9.39 -20.99
C THR A 233 -4.93 10.62 -20.07
N PRO A 234 -5.68 10.66 -18.96
CA PRO A 234 -5.65 11.77 -18.00
C PRO A 234 -4.26 11.95 -17.37
N ALA A 235 -3.90 13.19 -17.00
CA ALA A 235 -2.60 13.49 -16.40
C ALA A 235 -2.34 12.67 -15.12
N GLU A 236 -3.34 12.55 -14.25
CA GLU A 236 -3.26 11.75 -13.03
C GLU A 236 -2.98 10.26 -13.31
N LEU A 237 -3.62 9.69 -14.33
CA LEU A 237 -3.36 8.29 -14.74
C LEU A 237 -1.95 8.14 -15.31
N ARG A 238 -1.45 9.11 -16.08
CA ARG A 238 -0.06 9.09 -16.59
C ARG A 238 0.95 9.04 -15.45
N LEU A 239 0.75 9.82 -14.38
CA LEU A 239 1.62 9.78 -13.20
C LEU A 239 1.60 8.40 -12.53
N SER A 240 0.42 7.82 -12.35
CA SER A 240 0.28 6.46 -11.81
C SER A 240 0.95 5.41 -12.71
N ILE A 241 0.86 5.55 -14.03
CA ILE A 241 1.53 4.65 -14.97
C ILE A 241 3.05 4.81 -14.94
N ILE A 242 3.59 6.04 -14.84
CA ILE A 242 5.03 6.28 -14.68
C ILE A 242 5.56 5.58 -13.42
N GLN A 243 4.84 5.72 -12.30
CA GLN A 243 5.18 5.05 -11.05
C GLN A 243 5.08 3.52 -11.20
N ALA A 244 4.03 3.02 -11.86
CA ALA A 244 3.84 1.60 -12.13
C ALA A 244 4.97 1.01 -13.00
N LEU A 245 5.38 1.71 -14.06
CA LEU A 245 6.48 1.29 -14.94
C LEU A 245 7.81 1.23 -14.20
N ALA A 246 8.07 2.15 -13.27
CA ALA A 246 9.30 2.14 -12.48
C ALA A 246 9.50 0.84 -11.68
N TYR A 247 8.42 0.18 -11.25
CA TYR A 247 8.49 -1.09 -10.53
C TYR A 247 9.02 -2.27 -11.36
N PHE A 248 8.99 -2.20 -12.69
CA PHE A 248 9.56 -3.25 -13.55
C PHE A 248 11.09 -3.33 -13.42
N ASN A 249 11.76 -2.22 -13.06
CA ASN A 249 13.22 -2.13 -12.85
C ASN A 249 14.04 -2.68 -14.05
N THR A 250 13.52 -2.57 -15.27
CA THR A 250 14.20 -3.03 -16.49
C THR A 250 14.77 -1.85 -17.30
N PRO A 251 15.79 -2.09 -18.14
CA PRO A 251 16.37 -1.05 -19.00
C PRO A 251 15.36 -0.38 -19.94
N GLU A 252 14.31 -1.10 -20.36
CA GLU A 252 13.25 -0.59 -21.23
C GLU A 252 12.43 0.54 -20.58
N VAL A 253 12.35 0.58 -19.25
CA VAL A 253 11.69 1.67 -18.51
C VAL A 253 12.38 3.01 -18.82
N ILE A 254 13.71 3.01 -18.87
CA ILE A 254 14.50 4.22 -19.15
C ILE A 254 14.30 4.66 -20.60
N ASP A 255 14.27 3.70 -21.53
CA ASP A 255 14.00 3.98 -22.95
C ASP A 255 12.59 4.57 -23.14
N GLN A 256 11.59 4.06 -22.41
CA GLN A 256 10.23 4.59 -22.42
C GLN A 256 10.15 6.00 -21.83
N PHE A 257 10.84 6.30 -20.72
CA PHE A 257 10.89 7.65 -20.15
C PHE A 257 11.54 8.65 -21.11
N ARG A 258 12.63 8.24 -21.78
CA ARG A 258 13.28 9.07 -22.81
C ARG A 258 12.36 9.35 -23.98
N SER A 259 11.65 8.34 -24.48
CA SER A 259 10.68 8.48 -25.56
C SER A 259 9.55 9.43 -25.16
N LEU A 260 9.01 9.30 -23.95
CA LEU A 260 7.93 10.16 -23.45
C LEU A 260 8.36 11.63 -23.39
N LEU A 261 9.58 11.92 -22.92
CA LEU A 261 10.10 13.29 -22.87
C LEU A 261 10.29 13.88 -24.26
N SER A 262 10.76 13.08 -25.22
CA SER A 262 10.87 13.51 -26.61
C SER A 262 9.50 13.80 -27.25
N ALA A 263 8.44 13.13 -26.80
CA ALA A 263 7.08 13.39 -27.27
C ALA A 263 6.45 14.60 -26.57
N SER A 264 6.71 14.81 -25.27
CA SER A 264 6.15 15.93 -24.51
C SER A 264 6.67 17.29 -24.98
N THR A 265 7.89 17.36 -25.51
CA THR A 265 8.43 18.58 -26.12
C THR A 265 7.65 19.00 -27.38
N LEU A 266 7.00 18.05 -28.05
CA LEU A 266 6.17 18.29 -29.25
C LEU A 266 4.72 18.68 -28.89
N ALA A 267 4.24 18.39 -27.68
CA ALA A 267 2.87 18.66 -27.24
C ALA A 267 2.77 19.11 -25.76
N PRO A 268 3.38 20.25 -25.38
CA PRO A 268 3.59 20.64 -23.98
C PRO A 268 2.30 20.94 -23.19
N THR A 269 1.21 21.33 -23.85
CA THR A 269 -0.07 21.65 -23.19
C THR A 269 -0.83 20.43 -22.67
N SER A 270 -0.40 19.23 -23.06
CA SER A 270 -1.08 17.98 -22.71
C SER A 270 -0.47 17.26 -21.51
N PHE A 271 0.65 17.74 -20.96
CA PHE A 271 1.40 17.06 -19.91
C PHE A 271 1.76 18.01 -18.75
N ASP A 272 1.55 17.56 -17.51
CA ASP A 272 2.16 18.18 -16.33
C ASP A 272 3.61 17.70 -16.21
N LEU A 273 4.49 18.34 -16.98
CA LEU A 273 5.90 17.96 -17.11
C LEU A 273 6.64 17.93 -15.74
N PRO A 274 6.50 18.92 -14.85
CA PRO A 274 7.12 18.87 -13.51
C PRO A 274 6.72 17.62 -12.71
N ALA A 275 5.42 17.33 -12.61
CA ALA A 275 4.94 16.17 -11.85
C ALA A 275 5.43 14.85 -12.45
N MET A 276 5.50 14.77 -13.78
CA MET A 276 6.02 13.59 -14.49
C MET A 276 7.51 13.37 -14.21
N LEU A 277 8.32 14.43 -14.28
CA LEU A 277 9.76 14.36 -14.00
C LEU A 277 10.00 13.91 -12.56
N GLU A 278 9.24 14.44 -11.59
CA GLU A 278 9.34 13.99 -10.20
C GLU A 278 8.95 12.51 -10.03
N ALA A 279 7.88 12.06 -10.70
CA ALA A 279 7.48 10.66 -10.68
C ALA A 279 8.55 9.74 -11.28
N MET A 280 9.18 10.14 -12.38
CA MET A 280 10.30 9.41 -12.99
C MET A 280 11.50 9.34 -12.04
N LEU A 281 11.91 10.46 -11.44
CA LEU A 281 13.04 10.52 -10.51
C LEU A 281 12.82 9.61 -9.29
N LYS A 282 11.62 9.66 -8.69
CA LYS A 282 11.23 8.76 -7.57
C LYS A 282 11.32 7.28 -7.97
N GLY A 283 10.91 6.95 -9.19
CA GLY A 283 11.01 5.60 -9.73
C GLY A 283 12.45 5.16 -9.98
N ILE A 284 13.24 6.01 -10.64
CA ILE A 284 14.65 5.76 -10.95
C ILE A 284 15.47 5.54 -9.67
N ALA A 285 15.25 6.35 -8.64
CA ALA A 285 15.91 6.23 -7.34
C ALA A 285 15.81 4.82 -6.70
N GLN A 286 14.74 4.07 -7.01
CA GLN A 286 14.49 2.74 -6.47
C GLN A 286 15.07 1.62 -7.32
N MET A 287 15.65 1.93 -8.48
CA MET A 287 16.23 0.93 -9.37
C MET A 287 17.51 0.33 -8.79
N ARG A 288 17.63 -1.00 -8.93
CA ARG A 288 18.73 -1.79 -8.33
C ARG A 288 19.46 -2.65 -9.34
N HIS A 289 18.93 -2.83 -10.56
CA HIS A 289 19.58 -3.68 -11.56
C HIS A 289 20.73 -2.90 -12.22
N PRO A 290 21.98 -3.43 -12.25
CA PRO A 290 23.16 -2.66 -12.68
C PRO A 290 23.05 -2.04 -14.08
N GLU A 291 22.52 -2.79 -15.05
CA GLU A 291 22.32 -2.27 -16.41
C GLU A 291 21.29 -1.14 -16.45
N THR A 292 20.22 -1.28 -15.68
CA THR A 292 19.17 -0.25 -15.56
C THR A 292 19.73 0.99 -14.88
N GLN A 293 20.55 0.83 -13.83
CA GLN A 293 21.24 1.93 -13.15
C GLN A 293 22.19 2.67 -14.09
N ALA A 294 22.99 1.96 -14.89
CA ALA A 294 23.90 2.58 -15.85
C ALA A 294 23.14 3.42 -16.90
N LYS A 295 22.07 2.87 -17.49
CA LYS A 295 21.20 3.63 -18.42
C LYS A 295 20.55 4.83 -17.73
N ALA A 296 20.07 4.66 -16.49
CA ALA A 296 19.47 5.74 -15.73
C ALA A 296 20.46 6.87 -15.43
N VAL A 297 21.70 6.56 -15.07
CA VAL A 297 22.77 7.55 -14.88
C VAL A 297 22.98 8.35 -16.15
N PHE A 298 23.07 7.69 -17.31
CA PHE A 298 23.25 8.38 -18.59
C PHE A 298 22.10 9.37 -18.86
N LEU A 299 20.85 8.96 -18.67
CA LEU A 299 19.67 9.82 -18.82
C LEU A 299 19.72 11.02 -17.87
N LEU A 300 20.06 10.82 -16.59
CA LEU A 300 20.10 11.88 -15.58
C LEU A 300 21.26 12.86 -15.80
N VAL A 301 22.41 12.38 -16.30
CA VAL A 301 23.54 13.25 -16.69
C VAL A 301 23.17 14.12 -17.89
N ASP A 302 22.45 13.57 -18.88
CA ASP A 302 21.89 14.36 -19.99
C ASP A 302 20.96 15.47 -19.46
N TRP A 303 20.15 15.19 -18.43
CA TRP A 303 19.26 16.20 -17.84
C TRP A 303 20.03 17.28 -17.08
N LEU A 304 21.07 16.92 -16.32
CA LEU A 304 21.90 17.88 -15.59
C LEU A 304 22.59 18.89 -16.52
N THR A 305 22.96 18.44 -17.72
CA THR A 305 23.65 19.27 -18.72
C THR A 305 22.68 20.03 -19.62
N SER A 306 21.38 19.71 -19.60
CA SER A 306 20.36 20.37 -20.43
C SER A 306 20.08 21.80 -19.96
N PRO A 307 20.00 22.79 -20.88
CA PRO A 307 19.70 24.18 -20.53
C PRO A 307 18.21 24.43 -20.22
N GLN A 308 17.36 23.41 -20.30
CA GLN A 308 15.92 23.56 -20.09
C GLN A 308 15.56 23.93 -18.64
N PRO A 309 14.64 24.89 -18.43
CA PRO A 309 14.36 25.43 -17.10
C PRO A 309 13.80 24.40 -16.13
N GLU A 310 13.02 23.43 -16.60
CA GLU A 310 12.51 22.31 -15.81
C GLU A 310 13.64 21.48 -15.17
N PHE A 311 14.66 21.11 -15.94
CA PHE A 311 15.81 20.36 -15.42
C PHE A 311 16.71 21.22 -14.54
N GLN A 312 16.87 22.50 -14.86
CA GLN A 312 17.62 23.43 -14.01
C GLN A 312 16.98 23.57 -12.62
N ARG A 313 15.65 23.59 -12.52
CA ARG A 313 14.92 23.61 -11.23
C ARG A 313 15.06 22.29 -10.46
N LEU A 314 15.14 21.16 -11.17
CA LEU A 314 15.23 19.83 -10.57
C LEU A 314 16.68 19.34 -10.33
N LYS A 315 17.71 20.14 -10.63
CA LYS A 315 19.13 19.81 -10.42
C LYS A 315 19.41 19.15 -9.05
N PRO A 316 18.96 19.71 -7.89
CA PRO A 316 19.19 19.07 -6.60
C PRO A 316 18.56 17.68 -6.47
N THR A 317 17.35 17.50 -7.00
CA THR A 317 16.64 16.22 -7.00
C THR A 317 17.33 15.20 -7.90
N ILE A 318 17.83 15.62 -9.07
CA ILE A 318 18.58 14.76 -9.98
C ILE A 318 19.89 14.30 -9.34
N VAL A 319 20.63 15.23 -8.71
CA VAL A 319 21.87 14.91 -7.97
C VAL A 319 21.61 13.91 -6.84
N ASN A 320 20.56 14.14 -6.04
CA ASN A 320 20.18 13.21 -4.98
C ASN A 320 19.79 11.82 -5.55
N THR A 321 19.09 11.78 -6.68
CA THR A 321 18.71 10.53 -7.35
C THR A 321 19.95 9.75 -7.84
N LEU A 322 20.95 10.45 -8.40
CA LEU A 322 22.24 9.84 -8.78
C LEU A 322 22.99 9.26 -7.57
N GLY A 323 22.97 9.97 -6.44
CA GLY A 323 23.52 9.47 -5.16
C GLY A 323 22.82 8.18 -4.72
N GLN A 324 21.48 8.16 -4.74
CA GLN A 324 20.66 7.00 -4.35
C GLN A 324 20.82 5.79 -5.28
N LEU A 325 21.11 6.02 -6.57
CA LEU A 325 21.46 4.95 -7.50
C LEU A 325 22.80 4.29 -7.13
N GLY A 326 23.73 5.04 -6.55
CA GLY A 326 25.02 4.51 -6.08
C GLY A 326 25.96 4.04 -7.18
N HIS A 327 25.73 4.43 -8.45
CA HIS A 327 26.45 3.85 -9.58
C HIS A 327 27.69 4.69 -9.95
N PRO A 328 28.91 4.11 -10.03
CA PRO A 328 30.17 4.86 -10.20
C PRO A 328 30.27 5.74 -11.45
N GLN A 329 29.53 5.42 -12.51
CA GLN A 329 29.50 6.24 -13.74
C GLN A 329 28.96 7.66 -13.51
N ALA A 330 28.28 7.92 -12.38
CA ALA A 330 27.82 9.26 -12.04
C ALA A 330 28.93 10.17 -11.47
N LEU A 331 30.03 9.59 -10.97
CA LEU A 331 31.08 10.33 -10.27
C LEU A 331 31.68 11.47 -11.11
N PRO A 332 32.07 11.27 -12.39
CA PRO A 332 32.68 12.36 -13.16
C PRO A 332 31.74 13.56 -13.32
N ALA A 333 30.45 13.30 -13.61
CA ALA A 333 29.45 14.35 -13.76
C ALA A 333 29.22 15.11 -12.44
N LEU A 334 29.08 14.39 -11.32
CA LEU A 334 28.90 15.00 -10.00
C LEU A 334 30.12 15.83 -9.58
N MET A 335 31.35 15.35 -9.82
CA MET A 335 32.57 16.10 -9.51
C MET A 335 32.62 17.42 -10.29
N THR A 336 32.20 17.45 -11.55
CA THR A 336 32.16 18.70 -12.33
C THR A 336 31.21 19.74 -11.73
N LEU A 337 30.10 19.31 -11.10
CA LEU A 337 29.13 20.19 -10.46
C LEU A 337 29.62 20.83 -9.16
N LEU A 338 30.76 20.39 -8.60
CA LEU A 338 31.38 21.09 -7.47
C LEU A 338 31.85 22.52 -7.85
N ALA A 339 32.03 22.80 -9.14
CA ALA A 339 32.36 24.13 -9.64
C ALA A 339 31.16 25.10 -9.65
N GLU A 340 29.92 24.62 -9.46
CA GLU A 340 28.73 25.46 -9.47
C GLU A 340 28.74 26.45 -8.29
N PRO A 341 28.35 27.72 -8.51
CA PRO A 341 28.42 28.75 -7.47
C PRO A 341 27.43 28.50 -6.33
N ASP A 342 26.29 27.86 -6.61
CA ASP A 342 25.25 27.58 -5.61
C ASP A 342 25.76 26.62 -4.52
N LEU A 343 25.84 27.13 -3.29
CA LEU A 343 26.27 26.36 -2.13
C LEU A 343 25.30 25.21 -1.80
N ARG A 344 23.99 25.41 -1.97
CA ARG A 344 22.99 24.38 -1.66
C ARG A 344 23.15 23.18 -2.61
N LEU A 345 23.32 23.45 -3.90
CA LEU A 345 23.58 22.41 -4.88
C LEU A 345 24.89 21.66 -4.56
N ARG A 346 25.96 22.37 -4.19
CA ARG A 346 27.23 21.74 -3.78
C ARG A 346 27.08 20.78 -2.60
N LEU A 347 26.27 21.12 -1.59
CA LEU A 347 26.00 20.21 -0.47
C LEU A 347 25.27 18.93 -0.91
N HIS A 348 24.32 19.02 -1.85
CA HIS A 348 23.67 17.83 -2.43
C HIS A 348 24.66 16.98 -3.22
N VAL A 349 25.58 17.62 -3.97
CA VAL A 349 26.64 16.93 -4.72
C VAL A 349 27.58 16.18 -3.77
N ILE A 350 28.04 16.81 -2.68
CA ILE A 350 28.90 16.17 -1.67
C ILE A 350 28.20 14.95 -1.06
N ALA A 351 26.92 15.08 -0.68
CA ALA A 351 26.14 13.98 -0.14
C ALA A 351 26.00 12.82 -1.15
N ALA A 352 25.73 13.12 -2.42
CA ALA A 352 25.63 12.12 -3.48
C ALA A 352 26.95 11.39 -3.74
N LEU A 353 28.07 12.12 -3.78
CA LEU A 353 29.41 11.55 -3.93
C LEU A 353 29.75 10.57 -2.79
N LYS A 354 29.44 10.94 -1.53
CA LYS A 354 29.61 10.04 -0.37
C LYS A 354 28.76 8.78 -0.45
N GLN A 355 27.54 8.89 -0.97
CA GLN A 355 26.63 7.75 -1.12
C GLN A 355 27.12 6.74 -2.17
N ILE A 356 27.78 7.21 -3.23
CA ILE A 356 28.28 6.34 -4.31
C ILE A 356 29.55 5.61 -3.88
N ASP A 357 30.57 6.35 -3.44
CA ASP A 357 31.84 5.78 -2.98
C ASP A 357 32.57 6.79 -2.10
N SER A 358 32.40 6.67 -0.78
CA SER A 358 32.98 7.64 0.16
C SER A 358 34.52 7.64 0.13
N GLU A 359 35.16 6.47 0.18
CA GLU A 359 36.62 6.39 0.28
C GLU A 359 37.30 6.68 -1.06
N GLY A 360 36.81 6.09 -2.14
CA GLY A 360 37.38 6.28 -3.47
C GLY A 360 37.19 7.71 -3.98
N THR A 361 36.03 8.32 -3.73
CA THR A 361 35.81 9.71 -4.14
C THR A 361 36.65 10.68 -3.32
N TYR A 362 36.82 10.46 -2.02
CA TYR A 362 37.69 11.29 -1.19
C TYR A 362 39.14 11.29 -1.71
N ALA A 363 39.68 10.11 -2.03
CA ALA A 363 41.02 9.97 -2.60
C ALA A 363 41.15 10.68 -3.97
N GLN A 364 40.13 10.57 -4.84
CA GLN A 364 40.11 11.26 -6.13
C GLN A 364 40.06 12.79 -5.98
N LEU A 365 39.23 13.28 -5.04
CA LEU A 365 39.13 14.72 -4.75
C LEU A 365 40.48 15.27 -4.26
N GLN A 366 41.17 14.57 -3.35
CA GLN A 366 42.50 14.97 -2.87
C GLN A 366 43.53 15.10 -4.00
N GLN A 367 43.53 14.17 -4.96
CA GLN A 367 44.45 14.21 -6.10
C GLN A 367 44.15 15.36 -7.07
N GLN A 368 42.90 15.82 -7.13
CA GLN A 368 42.46 16.84 -8.08
C GLN A 368 42.46 18.28 -7.53
N VAL A 369 42.65 18.49 -6.21
CA VAL A 369 42.60 19.83 -5.59
C VAL A 369 43.52 20.83 -6.29
N ASP A 370 44.76 20.43 -6.57
CA ASP A 370 45.80 21.35 -7.06
C ASP A 370 45.89 21.42 -8.59
N SER A 371 45.29 20.45 -9.29
CA SER A 371 45.31 20.34 -10.76
C SER A 371 44.04 20.86 -11.45
N SER A 372 43.00 21.20 -10.68
CA SER A 372 41.69 21.64 -11.19
C SER A 372 41.62 23.14 -11.47
N ALA A 373 40.69 23.54 -12.34
CA ALA A 373 40.39 24.95 -12.59
C ALA A 373 39.94 25.68 -11.30
N PRO A 374 40.14 27.01 -11.17
CA PRO A 374 39.95 27.73 -9.90
C PRO A 374 38.57 27.56 -9.25
N ALA A 375 37.49 27.55 -10.04
CA ALA A 375 36.13 27.36 -9.54
C ALA A 375 35.92 25.95 -8.98
N LEU A 376 36.41 24.94 -9.70
CA LEU A 376 36.35 23.54 -9.26
C LEU A 376 37.24 23.30 -8.03
N GLN A 377 38.45 23.86 -8.00
CA GLN A 377 39.35 23.79 -6.85
C GLN A 377 38.69 24.35 -5.58
N ALA A 378 38.01 25.50 -5.66
CA ALA A 378 37.27 26.06 -4.53
C ALA A 378 36.15 25.13 -4.06
N GLY A 379 35.41 24.53 -5.00
CA GLY A 379 34.38 23.53 -4.72
C GLY A 379 34.92 22.28 -4.03
N ILE A 380 36.03 21.72 -4.53
CA ILE A 380 36.69 20.54 -3.96
C ILE A 380 37.18 20.82 -2.53
N LYS A 381 37.75 22.00 -2.25
CA LYS A 381 38.17 22.38 -0.89
C LYS A 381 37.01 22.37 0.10
N VAL A 382 35.85 22.90 -0.30
CA VAL A 382 34.63 22.83 0.52
C VAL A 382 34.18 21.38 0.70
N ALA A 383 34.20 20.58 -0.38
CA ALA A 383 33.84 19.16 -0.31
C ALA A 383 34.72 18.37 0.66
N LEU A 384 36.04 18.61 0.68
CA LEU A 384 36.98 17.96 1.60
C LEU A 384 36.84 18.43 3.05
N GLN A 385 36.39 19.67 3.29
CA GLN A 385 36.12 20.20 4.63
C GLN A 385 34.82 19.64 5.22
N GLU A 386 33.81 19.46 4.38
CA GLU A 386 32.48 18.94 4.74
C GLU A 386 32.39 17.40 4.59
N TRP A 387 33.51 16.72 4.26
CA TRP A 387 33.55 15.27 4.10
C TRP A 387 33.44 14.54 5.43
#